data_AF-A0A445MYQ4-F1
#
_entry.id   AF-A0A445MYQ4-F1
#
_cell.length_a   1.000
_cell.length_b   1.000
_cell.length_c   1.000
_cell.angle_alpha   90.00
_cell.angle_beta   90.00
_cell.angle_gamma   90.00
#
_symmetry.space_group_name_H-M   'P 1'
#
loop_
_entity.id
_entity.type
_entity.pdbx_description
1 polymer ?
#
loop_
_entity_poly.entity_id
_entity_poly.type
_entity_poly.pdbx_seq_one_letter_code
_entity_poly.pdbx_strand_id
1 'polypeptide(L)'
;MKQFLGKISSLRMKCRPLSVLILLFFVLTGLRTVHSEETNQSSTATAPPTVVTPAPAGKAAAIQSWPEVIPVEDVAARAAEASSLVRTLTEEAHQGSQIHIIRKSFSEVTAEAERKLAETMRILHQEPALPTLQTQQQHWRQMQNTYSGFLESLTKRSKDLQENLKRLDDLQKIWAATLKNAEDLKSPAVSLQQINETLQTIHSAQNSLKERLTQILESQSAIGVMIDKCETMLAQITRMEQAAVSAILVHEPTPVWSPTLWSDALNTLPMHLQKISDLLKDDIKSYFTAGSWHLFLHVCIFAVIYILFLVARYNVRRWTTAGESFSSVIRVFDNPIAGALAVTLFIATSPYWLLLPVTIRAMFQTVMIWPMIILVQPFVSKPLVRGLYVIGLLFAADMIREIFLYEHLGWRVFLILESLTGLVAAKWFQRIFRPVVAETSGLSSQRIVLSVLGFASLLLVCGFLTALVGYVRFSRLITPGVIACAAMAISIYAFLHIILGFITISFNVFPLRTLRMIQRHRAVLEKQIYRFLIWLAVVILISRYLGYTGLIKPVMEMGKTFLHIE
;
A
#
# COMPACT_ATOMS: atom_id res chain seq x y z
N MET A 1 17.88 24.33 0.02
CA MET A 1 17.74 24.37 -1.45
C MET A 1 18.97 24.95 -2.17
N LYS A 2 19.55 26.08 -1.71
CA LYS A 2 20.78 26.68 -2.31
C LYS A 2 22.00 25.75 -2.33
N GLN A 3 22.29 25.08 -1.21
CA GLN A 3 23.37 24.08 -1.13
C GLN A 3 23.06 22.78 -1.90
N PHE A 4 21.78 22.45 -2.05
CA PHE A 4 21.29 21.26 -2.75
C PHE A 4 21.47 21.42 -4.27
N LEU A 5 20.98 22.53 -4.85
CA LEU A 5 21.15 22.85 -6.26
C LEU A 5 22.61 23.21 -6.63
N GLY A 6 23.35 23.83 -5.70
CA GLY A 6 24.80 24.09 -5.81
C GLY A 6 25.67 22.83 -5.86
N LYS A 7 25.32 21.81 -5.07
CA LYS A 7 26.05 20.53 -5.09
C LYS A 7 25.65 19.64 -6.27
N ILE A 8 24.39 19.66 -6.71
CA ILE A 8 23.92 18.93 -7.90
C ILE A 8 24.69 19.38 -9.15
N SER A 9 24.95 20.69 -9.33
CA SER A 9 25.74 21.18 -10.48
C SER A 9 27.24 20.84 -10.39
N SER A 10 27.76 20.56 -9.20
CA SER A 10 29.17 20.15 -8.98
C SER A 10 29.40 18.64 -9.17
N LEU A 11 28.35 17.85 -9.36
CA LEU A 11 28.41 16.42 -9.67
C LEU A 11 28.64 16.22 -11.18
N ARG A 12 29.81 16.64 -11.68
CA ARG A 12 30.30 16.15 -12.98
C ARG A 12 30.63 14.65 -12.85
N MET A 13 30.03 13.86 -13.71
CA MET A 13 29.99 12.39 -13.70
C MET A 13 31.38 11.73 -13.76
N LYS A 14 31.57 10.66 -12.97
CA LYS A 14 32.27 9.45 -13.42
C LYS A 14 31.20 8.36 -13.46
N CYS A 15 30.87 7.82 -14.63
CA CYS A 15 29.69 6.99 -14.94
C CYS A 15 29.54 5.64 -14.21
N ARG A 16 30.34 5.31 -13.20
CA ARG A 16 30.31 3.98 -12.54
C ARG A 16 29.22 3.77 -11.47
N PRO A 17 28.73 4.78 -10.71
CA PRO A 17 27.64 4.54 -9.76
C PRO A 17 26.24 4.64 -10.41
N LEU A 18 26.13 5.17 -11.64
CA LEU A 18 24.84 5.32 -12.34
C LEU A 18 24.24 3.96 -12.70
N SER A 19 25.05 3.05 -13.27
CA SER A 19 24.61 1.69 -13.61
C SER A 19 24.26 0.87 -12.37
N VAL A 20 24.99 1.03 -11.28
CA VAL A 20 24.73 0.31 -10.01
C VAL A 20 23.45 0.80 -9.34
N LEU A 21 23.14 2.10 -9.41
CA LEU A 21 21.95 2.69 -8.80
C LEU A 21 20.69 2.54 -9.67
N ILE A 22 20.85 2.46 -10.99
CA ILE A 22 19.79 2.02 -11.93
C ILE A 22 19.50 0.53 -11.69
N LEU A 23 20.52 -0.31 -11.53
CA LEU A 23 20.35 -1.71 -11.10
C LEU A 23 19.67 -1.81 -9.73
N LEU A 24 20.04 -0.97 -8.76
CA LEU A 24 19.40 -0.94 -7.43
C LEU A 24 17.97 -0.42 -7.48
N PHE A 25 17.66 0.54 -8.36
CA PHE A 25 16.30 1.00 -8.63
C PHE A 25 15.47 -0.15 -9.23
N PHE A 26 15.99 -0.84 -10.24
CA PHE A 26 15.35 -2.02 -10.84
C PHE A 26 15.20 -3.19 -9.85
N VAL A 27 16.18 -3.44 -8.99
CA VAL A 27 16.14 -4.47 -7.95
C VAL A 27 15.16 -4.11 -6.84
N LEU A 28 15.09 -2.84 -6.41
CA LEU A 28 14.13 -2.40 -5.39
C LEU A 28 12.69 -2.32 -5.92
N THR A 29 12.49 -2.04 -7.22
CA THR A 29 11.17 -2.15 -7.86
C THR A 29 10.81 -3.57 -8.26
N GLY A 30 11.79 -4.42 -8.59
CA GLY A 30 11.61 -5.85 -8.87
C GLY A 30 11.33 -6.68 -7.61
N LEU A 31 11.88 -6.29 -6.45
CA LEU A 31 11.53 -6.90 -5.16
C LEU A 31 10.06 -6.66 -4.75
N ARG A 32 9.38 -5.68 -5.35
CA ARG A 32 7.93 -5.49 -5.14
C ARG A 32 7.06 -6.50 -5.89
N THR A 33 7.62 -7.23 -6.86
CA THR A 33 6.87 -8.19 -7.68
C THR A 33 7.24 -9.66 -7.43
N VAL A 34 8.31 -9.94 -6.66
CA VAL A 34 8.88 -11.30 -6.53
C VAL A 34 8.76 -11.88 -5.11
N HIS A 35 8.27 -11.16 -4.10
CA HIS A 35 8.16 -11.70 -2.74
C HIS A 35 6.96 -12.65 -2.52
N SER A 36 6.49 -13.31 -3.58
CA SER A 36 5.42 -14.31 -3.54
C SER A 36 5.79 -15.55 -4.33
N GLU A 37 7.02 -16.04 -4.22
CA GLU A 37 7.39 -17.40 -4.63
C GLU A 37 8.73 -17.77 -3.98
N GLU A 38 8.89 -19.05 -3.67
CA GLU A 38 10.04 -19.69 -3.00
C GLU A 38 10.08 -19.63 -1.47
N THR A 39 9.26 -20.49 -0.86
CA THR A 39 9.74 -21.33 0.24
C THR A 39 9.86 -22.76 -0.27
N ASN A 40 11.03 -23.18 -0.76
CA ASN A 40 11.45 -24.58 -0.63
C ASN A 40 12.91 -24.84 -1.03
N GLN A 41 13.53 -25.73 -0.25
CA GLN A 41 14.78 -26.48 -0.47
C GLN A 41 16.09 -25.69 -0.29
N SER A 42 17.13 -26.18 0.40
CA SER A 42 17.41 -27.48 1.02
C SER A 42 18.47 -27.24 2.09
N SER A 43 18.26 -27.73 3.31
CA SER A 43 19.33 -27.83 4.31
C SER A 43 20.12 -29.11 4.06
N THR A 44 21.41 -28.91 3.84
CA THR A 44 22.47 -29.90 3.69
C THR A 44 22.58 -30.85 4.88
N ALA A 45 22.88 -32.10 4.57
CA ALA A 45 23.12 -33.18 5.50
C ALA A 45 24.27 -32.89 6.48
N THR A 46 24.06 -33.21 7.75
CA THR A 46 25.13 -33.57 8.69
C THR A 46 24.56 -34.61 9.64
N ALA A 47 25.17 -35.80 9.66
CA ALA A 47 24.82 -36.88 10.57
C ALA A 47 25.21 -36.53 12.02
N PRO A 48 24.38 -36.91 13.00
CA PRO A 48 24.87 -37.16 14.36
C PRO A 48 24.37 -38.52 14.91
N PRO A 49 24.94 -38.98 16.04
CA PRO A 49 25.08 -40.39 16.37
C PRO A 49 23.86 -41.02 17.04
N THR A 50 23.88 -42.34 17.04
CA THR A 50 23.00 -43.28 17.74
C THR A 50 22.59 -42.79 19.13
N VAL A 51 21.31 -42.47 19.29
CA VAL A 51 20.64 -42.37 20.60
C VAL A 51 19.44 -43.30 20.56
N VAL A 52 19.49 -44.32 21.41
CA VAL A 52 18.41 -45.27 21.67
C VAL A 52 17.22 -44.50 22.23
N THR A 53 16.05 -44.59 21.58
CA THR A 53 14.76 -44.08 22.10
C THR A 53 13.66 -45.10 21.73
N PRO A 54 12.68 -45.39 22.61
CA PRO A 54 11.80 -46.55 22.49
C PRO A 54 10.75 -46.40 21.38
N ALA A 55 10.21 -47.54 20.97
CA ALA A 55 9.28 -47.72 19.86
C ALA A 55 8.10 -46.72 19.83
N PRO A 56 7.79 -46.11 18.67
CA PRO A 56 6.54 -45.37 18.50
C PRO A 56 5.39 -46.32 18.18
N ALA A 57 4.31 -46.16 18.95
CA ALA A 57 3.02 -46.77 18.72
C ALA A 57 2.44 -46.35 17.35
N GLY A 58 1.89 -47.35 16.63
CA GLY A 58 0.69 -47.24 15.80
C GLY A 58 0.63 -46.13 14.75
N LYS A 59 1.37 -46.30 13.64
CA LYS A 59 0.97 -45.71 12.36
C LYS A 59 -0.17 -46.57 11.81
N ALA A 60 -1.40 -46.05 11.85
CA ALA A 60 -2.60 -46.76 11.38
C ALA A 60 -2.37 -47.34 9.97
N ALA A 61 -2.52 -48.66 9.84
CA ALA A 61 -2.37 -49.38 8.59
C ALA A 61 -3.44 -48.91 7.59
N ALA A 62 -3.01 -48.63 6.36
CA ALA A 62 -3.89 -48.26 5.26
C ALA A 62 -4.92 -49.38 5.00
N ILE A 63 -6.13 -49.01 4.59
CA ILE A 63 -7.22 -49.91 4.16
C ILE A 63 -6.72 -50.94 3.11
N GLN A 64 -5.64 -50.63 2.38
CA GLN A 64 -4.96 -51.53 1.44
C GLN A 64 -4.47 -52.86 2.03
N SER A 65 -4.28 -52.98 3.34
CA SER A 65 -3.89 -54.24 3.98
C SER A 65 -5.06 -55.06 4.52
N TRP A 66 -6.30 -54.62 4.27
CA TRP A 66 -7.50 -55.32 4.73
C TRP A 66 -7.90 -56.39 3.70
N PRO A 67 -8.33 -57.58 4.16
CA PRO A 67 -8.86 -58.59 3.26
C PRO A 67 -10.17 -58.10 2.63
N GLU A 68 -10.48 -58.61 1.43
CA GLU A 68 -11.72 -58.27 0.70
C GLU A 68 -12.98 -58.66 1.49
N VAL A 69 -12.86 -59.69 2.35
CA VAL A 69 -13.87 -60.13 3.31
C VAL A 69 -13.19 -60.40 4.66
N ILE A 70 -13.71 -59.84 5.75
CA ILE A 70 -13.15 -60.04 7.08
C ILE A 70 -13.64 -61.38 7.66
N PRO A 71 -12.76 -62.28 8.11
CA PRO A 71 -13.16 -63.51 8.80
C PRO A 71 -13.96 -63.21 10.07
N VAL A 72 -14.96 -64.04 10.40
CA VAL A 72 -15.88 -63.83 11.54
C VAL A 72 -15.14 -63.71 12.88
N GLU A 73 -14.01 -64.39 13.00
CA GLU A 73 -13.12 -64.42 14.16
C GLU A 73 -12.33 -63.11 14.38
N ASP A 74 -12.11 -62.32 13.32
CA ASP A 74 -11.40 -61.04 13.37
C ASP A 74 -12.34 -59.81 13.46
N VAL A 75 -13.66 -60.02 13.39
CA VAL A 75 -14.67 -58.94 13.32
C VAL A 75 -14.53 -57.94 14.46
N ALA A 76 -14.31 -58.40 15.69
CA ALA A 76 -14.20 -57.51 16.85
C ALA A 76 -12.94 -56.62 16.80
N ALA A 77 -11.80 -57.19 16.42
CA ALA A 77 -10.54 -56.45 16.29
C ALA A 77 -10.61 -55.42 15.15
N ARG A 78 -11.13 -55.85 13.99
CA ARG A 78 -11.31 -54.96 12.82
C ARG A 78 -12.35 -53.87 13.08
N ALA A 79 -13.40 -54.12 13.86
CA ALA A 79 -14.38 -53.10 14.22
C ALA A 79 -13.74 -51.96 15.06
N ALA A 80 -12.81 -52.29 15.95
CA ALA A 80 -12.05 -51.30 16.72
C ALA A 80 -11.11 -50.48 15.82
N GLU A 81 -10.41 -51.12 14.88
CA GLU A 81 -9.57 -50.44 13.89
C GLU A 81 -10.40 -49.52 12.98
N ALA A 82 -11.55 -49.99 12.49
CA ALA A 82 -12.48 -49.20 11.68
C ALA A 82 -12.96 -47.96 12.43
N SER A 83 -13.36 -48.11 13.70
CA SER A 83 -13.81 -47.00 14.54
C SER A 83 -12.69 -45.98 14.76
N SER A 84 -11.46 -46.42 14.98
CA SER A 84 -10.29 -45.55 15.12
C SER A 84 -10.00 -44.78 13.82
N LEU A 85 -10.08 -45.45 12.68
CA LEU A 85 -9.85 -44.85 11.37
C LEU A 85 -10.96 -43.83 11.03
N VAL A 86 -12.23 -44.18 11.25
CA VAL A 86 -13.37 -43.25 11.10
C VAL A 86 -13.18 -42.02 11.98
N ARG A 87 -12.78 -42.21 13.25
CA ARG A 87 -12.50 -41.11 14.17
C ARG A 87 -11.37 -40.22 13.66
N THR A 88 -10.27 -40.80 13.20
CA THR A 88 -9.11 -40.06 12.67
C THR A 88 -9.51 -39.23 11.44
N LEU A 89 -10.20 -39.84 10.46
CA LEU A 89 -10.65 -39.12 9.26
C LEU A 89 -11.65 -38.01 9.58
N THR A 90 -12.49 -38.21 10.59
CA THR A 90 -13.46 -37.20 11.05
C THR A 90 -12.75 -36.08 11.82
N GLU A 91 -11.79 -36.39 12.68
CA GLU A 91 -10.95 -35.42 13.38
C GLU A 91 -10.10 -34.60 12.40
N GLU A 92 -9.48 -35.21 11.40
CA GLU A 92 -8.77 -34.51 10.31
C GLU A 92 -9.71 -33.60 9.51
N ALA A 93 -10.96 -34.04 9.29
CA ALA A 93 -12.02 -33.23 8.67
C ALA A 93 -12.43 -32.03 9.55
N HIS A 94 -12.32 -32.14 10.88
CA HIS A 94 -12.60 -31.07 11.83
C HIS A 94 -11.42 -30.13 12.11
N GLN A 95 -10.18 -30.62 12.25
CA GLN A 95 -9.00 -29.84 12.65
C GLN A 95 -8.52 -28.83 11.60
N GLY A 96 -9.00 -28.91 10.36
CA GLY A 96 -8.87 -27.81 9.37
C GLY A 96 -9.68 -26.54 9.71
N SER A 97 -10.05 -26.31 10.98
CA SER A 97 -11.03 -25.30 11.44
C SER A 97 -10.54 -23.85 11.46
N GLN A 98 -9.39 -23.52 10.85
CA GLN A 98 -9.13 -22.13 10.44
C GLN A 98 -10.28 -21.58 9.56
N ILE A 99 -11.08 -22.46 8.95
CA ILE A 99 -12.27 -22.12 8.16
C ILE A 99 -13.49 -21.71 9.03
N HIS A 100 -13.57 -22.00 10.33
CA HIS A 100 -14.67 -21.46 11.14
C HIS A 100 -14.51 -19.94 11.32
N ILE A 101 -13.26 -19.46 11.33
CA ILE A 101 -12.89 -18.05 11.24
C ILE A 101 -13.21 -17.53 9.84
N ILE A 102 -12.83 -18.26 8.78
CA ILE A 102 -13.13 -17.87 7.39
C ILE A 102 -14.64 -17.75 7.16
N ARG A 103 -15.47 -18.68 7.64
CA ARG A 103 -16.93 -18.69 7.45
C ARG A 103 -17.63 -17.51 8.12
N LYS A 104 -17.30 -17.19 9.38
CA LYS A 104 -17.86 -16.01 10.06
C LYS A 104 -17.33 -14.72 9.42
N SER A 105 -16.06 -14.71 9.04
CA SER A 105 -15.50 -13.60 8.26
C SER A 105 -16.07 -13.52 6.85
N PHE A 106 -16.61 -14.59 6.26
CA PHE A 106 -17.01 -14.57 4.85
C PHE A 106 -18.29 -13.75 4.64
N SER A 107 -19.31 -13.88 5.50
CA SER A 107 -20.48 -13.01 5.42
C SER A 107 -20.15 -11.55 5.73
N GLU A 108 -19.20 -11.31 6.63
CA GLU A 108 -18.70 -9.96 6.92
C GLU A 108 -17.91 -9.38 5.73
N VAL A 109 -17.07 -10.20 5.10
CA VAL A 109 -16.22 -9.86 3.95
C VAL A 109 -17.04 -9.66 2.68
N THR A 110 -18.08 -10.47 2.44
CA THR A 110 -18.99 -10.26 1.31
C THR A 110 -19.83 -9.00 1.50
N ALA A 111 -20.36 -8.75 2.71
CA ALA A 111 -21.08 -7.52 3.01
C ALA A 111 -20.18 -6.27 2.95
N GLU A 112 -18.91 -6.39 3.32
CA GLU A 112 -17.92 -5.32 3.11
C GLU A 112 -17.62 -5.09 1.64
N ALA A 113 -17.50 -6.17 0.85
CA ALA A 113 -17.25 -6.07 -0.58
C ALA A 113 -18.41 -5.45 -1.35
N GLU A 114 -19.66 -5.76 -0.99
CA GLU A 114 -20.84 -5.12 -1.58
C GLU A 114 -20.92 -3.63 -1.23
N ARG A 115 -20.60 -3.28 0.02
CA ARG A 115 -20.45 -1.85 0.41
C ARG A 115 -19.37 -1.16 -0.41
N LYS A 116 -18.21 -1.81 -0.59
CA LYS A 116 -17.11 -1.28 -1.41
C LYS A 116 -17.49 -1.15 -2.88
N LEU A 117 -18.27 -2.09 -3.41
CA LEU A 117 -18.78 -2.04 -4.77
C LEU A 117 -19.70 -0.83 -4.97
N ALA A 118 -20.65 -0.60 -4.06
CA ALA A 118 -21.52 0.57 -4.09
C ALA A 118 -20.74 1.89 -3.94
N GLU A 119 -19.74 1.92 -3.04
CA GLU A 119 -18.85 3.07 -2.84
C GLU A 119 -18.04 3.39 -4.10
N THR A 120 -17.40 2.38 -4.69
CA THR A 120 -16.64 2.52 -5.94
C THR A 120 -17.54 2.97 -7.08
N MET A 121 -18.73 2.38 -7.27
CA MET A 121 -19.68 2.83 -8.30
C MET A 121 -20.04 4.31 -8.12
N ARG A 122 -20.28 4.76 -6.88
CA ARG A 122 -20.57 6.17 -6.59
C ARG A 122 -19.41 7.08 -6.96
N ILE A 123 -18.17 6.64 -6.72
CA ILE A 123 -16.96 7.38 -7.10
C ILE A 123 -16.81 7.42 -8.63
N LEU A 124 -17.04 6.31 -9.33
CA LEU A 124 -16.91 6.22 -10.79
C LEU A 124 -17.94 7.09 -11.53
N HIS A 125 -19.15 7.25 -10.99
CA HIS A 125 -20.17 8.16 -11.56
C HIS A 125 -19.77 9.63 -11.47
N GLN A 126 -18.81 9.98 -10.63
CA GLN A 126 -18.30 11.35 -10.44
C GLN A 126 -17.01 11.56 -11.26
N GLU A 127 -16.89 10.96 -12.45
CA GLU A 127 -15.70 11.01 -13.34
C GLU A 127 -14.38 11.35 -12.61
N PRO A 128 -13.88 10.45 -11.75
CA PRO A 128 -12.82 10.75 -10.81
C PRO A 128 -11.50 11.04 -11.54
N ALA A 129 -10.62 11.84 -10.93
CA ALA A 129 -9.27 12.06 -11.48
C ALA A 129 -8.51 10.73 -11.65
N LEU A 130 -7.57 10.69 -12.61
CA LEU A 130 -6.76 9.51 -12.92
C LEU A 130 -6.07 8.87 -11.69
N PRO A 131 -5.52 9.63 -10.72
CA PRO A 131 -4.92 9.05 -9.51
C PRO A 131 -5.93 8.32 -8.61
N THR A 132 -7.16 8.81 -8.56
CA THR A 132 -8.25 8.19 -7.81
C THR A 132 -8.66 6.86 -8.45
N LEU A 133 -8.78 6.82 -9.79
CA LEU A 133 -9.01 5.58 -10.55
C LEU A 133 -7.93 4.53 -10.28
N GLN A 134 -6.65 4.94 -10.29
CA GLN A 134 -5.53 4.05 -10.01
C GLN A 134 -5.53 3.51 -8.57
N THR A 135 -5.89 4.36 -7.61
CA THR A 135 -6.02 3.96 -6.21
C THR A 135 -7.13 2.92 -6.05
N GLN A 136 -8.29 3.14 -6.67
CA GLN A 136 -9.38 2.17 -6.70
C GLN A 136 -8.91 0.86 -7.35
N GLN A 137 -8.21 0.93 -8.49
CA GLN A 137 -7.69 -0.27 -9.16
C GLN A 137 -6.76 -1.09 -8.26
N GLN A 138 -5.88 -0.44 -7.48
CA GLN A 138 -5.00 -1.13 -6.53
C GLN A 138 -5.79 -1.83 -5.43
N HIS A 139 -6.82 -1.16 -4.88
CA HIS A 139 -7.69 -1.75 -3.86
C HIS A 139 -8.42 -2.99 -4.39
N TRP A 140 -9.00 -2.91 -5.60
CA TRP A 140 -9.70 -4.04 -6.23
C TRP A 140 -8.76 -5.21 -6.56
N ARG A 141 -7.53 -4.95 -7.02
CA ARG A 141 -6.51 -6.00 -7.25
C ARG A 141 -6.12 -6.71 -5.95
N GLN A 142 -5.93 -5.96 -4.88
CA GLN A 142 -5.59 -6.56 -3.59
C GLN A 142 -6.73 -7.47 -3.09
N MET A 143 -7.98 -7.01 -3.22
CA MET A 143 -9.15 -7.80 -2.85
C MET A 143 -9.29 -9.06 -3.71
N GLN A 144 -9.09 -8.96 -5.03
CA GLN A 144 -9.04 -10.11 -5.94
C GLN A 144 -7.99 -11.13 -5.48
N ASN A 145 -6.77 -10.68 -5.16
CA ASN A 145 -5.70 -11.57 -4.68
C ASN A 145 -6.06 -12.28 -3.38
N THR A 146 -6.72 -11.58 -2.44
CA THR A 146 -7.21 -12.19 -1.20
C THR A 146 -8.25 -13.28 -1.48
N TYR A 147 -9.20 -13.03 -2.38
CA TYR A 147 -10.21 -14.01 -2.76
C TYR A 147 -9.64 -15.22 -3.50
N SER A 148 -8.68 -15.00 -4.39
CA SER A 148 -7.97 -16.09 -5.06
C SER A 148 -7.25 -17.00 -4.06
N GLY A 149 -6.59 -16.42 -3.04
CA GLY A 149 -5.95 -17.19 -1.97
C GLY A 149 -6.94 -18.02 -1.13
N PHE A 150 -8.14 -17.50 -0.88
CA PHE A 150 -9.21 -18.26 -0.23
C PHE A 150 -9.74 -19.39 -1.12
N LEU A 151 -9.94 -19.13 -2.42
CA LEU A 151 -10.41 -20.13 -3.37
C LEU A 151 -9.43 -21.30 -3.48
N GLU A 152 -8.12 -21.01 -3.53
CA GLU A 152 -7.07 -22.03 -3.57
C GLU A 152 -7.09 -22.91 -2.30
N SER A 153 -7.18 -22.27 -1.13
CA SER A 153 -7.25 -22.95 0.17
C SER A 153 -8.47 -23.87 0.27
N LEU A 154 -9.65 -23.41 -0.17
CA LEU A 154 -10.87 -24.21 -0.21
C LEU A 154 -10.80 -25.34 -1.24
N THR A 155 -10.14 -25.12 -2.38
CA THR A 155 -9.95 -26.14 -3.42
C THR A 155 -9.11 -27.29 -2.92
N LYS A 156 -8.00 -26.99 -2.24
CA LYS A 156 -7.19 -28.03 -1.60
C LYS A 156 -8.01 -28.83 -0.59
N ARG A 157 -8.81 -28.15 0.24
CA ARG A 157 -9.65 -28.82 1.24
C ARG A 157 -10.75 -29.69 0.64
N SER A 158 -11.39 -29.24 -0.43
CA SER A 158 -12.39 -30.04 -1.16
C SER A 158 -11.77 -31.35 -1.64
N LYS A 159 -10.53 -31.32 -2.15
CA LYS A 159 -9.80 -32.52 -2.58
C LYS A 159 -9.51 -33.46 -1.41
N ASP A 160 -9.04 -32.94 -0.29
CA ASP A 160 -8.77 -33.75 0.93
C ASP A 160 -10.05 -34.45 1.42
N LEU A 161 -11.18 -33.75 1.45
CA LEU A 161 -12.47 -34.34 1.88
C LEU A 161 -12.98 -35.38 0.89
N GLN A 162 -12.81 -35.16 -0.42
CA GLN A 162 -13.16 -36.16 -1.43
C GLN A 162 -12.31 -37.43 -1.29
N GLU A 163 -11.01 -37.29 -0.97
CA GLU A 163 -10.15 -38.43 -0.71
C GLU A 163 -10.59 -39.19 0.55
N ASN A 164 -10.90 -38.49 1.65
CA ASN A 164 -11.40 -39.11 2.88
C ASN A 164 -12.76 -39.80 2.67
N LEU A 165 -13.67 -39.20 1.89
CA LEU A 165 -14.92 -39.85 1.51
C LEU A 165 -14.69 -41.13 0.70
N LYS A 166 -13.73 -41.12 -0.22
CA LYS A 166 -13.35 -42.32 -0.97
C LYS A 166 -12.83 -43.43 -0.06
N ARG A 167 -11.98 -43.11 0.92
CA ARG A 167 -11.49 -44.07 1.92
C ARG A 167 -12.64 -44.67 2.75
N LEU A 168 -13.62 -43.86 3.15
CA LEU A 168 -14.80 -44.36 3.87
C LEU A 168 -15.72 -45.22 2.98
N ASP A 169 -15.85 -44.91 1.69
CA ASP A 169 -16.60 -45.71 0.72
C ASP A 169 -15.95 -47.10 0.50
N ASP A 170 -14.62 -47.13 0.38
CA ASP A 170 -13.86 -48.38 0.29
C ASP A 170 -14.02 -49.23 1.57
N LEU A 171 -13.97 -48.59 2.75
CA LEU A 171 -14.22 -49.27 4.02
C LEU A 171 -15.64 -49.82 4.11
N GLN A 172 -16.65 -49.06 3.68
CA GLN A 172 -18.04 -49.50 3.65
C GLN A 172 -18.22 -50.75 2.79
N LYS A 173 -17.59 -50.82 1.61
CA LYS A 173 -17.64 -51.98 0.71
C LYS A 173 -17.10 -53.25 1.38
N ILE A 174 -15.98 -53.15 2.09
CA ILE A 174 -15.39 -54.29 2.82
C ILE A 174 -16.34 -54.80 3.91
N TRP A 175 -16.93 -53.89 4.70
CA TRP A 175 -17.86 -54.26 5.76
C TRP A 175 -19.20 -54.81 5.23
N ALA A 176 -19.67 -54.31 4.08
CA ALA A 176 -20.87 -54.84 3.42
C ALA A 176 -20.64 -56.26 2.87
N ALA A 177 -19.48 -56.53 2.27
CA ALA A 177 -19.09 -57.88 1.85
C ALA A 177 -18.95 -58.83 3.05
N THR A 178 -18.40 -58.33 4.16
CA THR A 178 -18.29 -59.06 5.43
C THR A 178 -19.65 -59.42 6.01
N LEU A 179 -20.63 -58.51 5.97
CA LEU A 179 -22.01 -58.78 6.41
C LEU A 179 -22.63 -59.93 5.62
N LYS A 180 -22.56 -59.86 4.28
CA LYS A 180 -23.10 -60.90 3.40
C LYS A 180 -22.50 -62.28 3.68
N ASN A 181 -21.18 -62.35 3.82
CA ASN A 181 -20.49 -63.59 4.14
C ASN A 181 -20.86 -64.12 5.54
N ALA A 182 -21.03 -63.24 6.52
CA ALA A 182 -21.42 -63.63 7.88
C ALA A 182 -22.86 -64.18 7.94
N GLU A 183 -23.77 -63.63 7.12
CA GLU A 183 -25.14 -64.13 6.94
C GLU A 183 -25.16 -65.52 6.27
N ASP A 184 -24.40 -65.69 5.18
CA ASP A 184 -24.28 -66.96 4.46
C ASP A 184 -23.73 -68.08 5.35
N LEU A 185 -22.79 -67.75 6.25
CA LEU A 185 -22.19 -68.68 7.22
C LEU A 185 -23.02 -68.88 8.50
N LYS A 186 -24.18 -68.23 8.64
CA LYS A 186 -25.03 -68.28 9.85
C LYS A 186 -24.25 -67.96 11.13
N SER A 187 -23.45 -66.90 11.07
CA SER A 187 -22.59 -66.46 12.17
C SER A 187 -23.40 -66.05 13.41
N PRO A 188 -22.80 -66.06 14.62
CA PRO A 188 -23.48 -65.66 15.85
C PRO A 188 -24.09 -64.25 15.78
N ALA A 189 -25.25 -64.06 16.41
CA ALA A 189 -25.99 -62.79 16.38
C ALA A 189 -25.16 -61.58 16.88
N VAL A 190 -24.24 -61.81 17.82
CA VAL A 190 -23.32 -60.78 18.35
C VAL A 190 -22.39 -60.24 17.26
N SER A 191 -21.86 -61.10 16.39
CA SER A 191 -21.00 -60.69 15.28
C SER A 191 -21.77 -59.89 14.23
N LEU A 192 -23.01 -60.30 13.93
CA LEU A 192 -23.90 -59.57 13.02
C LEU A 192 -24.28 -58.18 13.58
N GLN A 193 -24.50 -58.06 14.89
CA GLN A 193 -24.75 -56.77 15.54
C GLN A 193 -23.54 -55.84 15.39
N GLN A 194 -22.33 -56.32 15.68
CA GLN A 194 -21.11 -55.50 15.63
C GLN A 194 -20.74 -55.03 14.21
N ILE A 195 -21.00 -55.86 13.19
CA ILE A 195 -20.87 -55.47 11.78
C ILE A 195 -21.84 -54.32 11.44
N ASN A 196 -23.11 -54.44 11.86
CA ASN A 196 -24.11 -53.40 11.61
C ASN A 196 -23.80 -52.08 12.32
N GLU A 197 -23.35 -52.12 13.58
CA GLU A 197 -22.91 -50.92 14.32
C GLU A 197 -21.72 -50.23 13.64
N THR A 198 -20.77 -51.01 13.10
CA THR A 198 -19.62 -50.48 12.36
C THR A 198 -20.06 -49.83 11.04
N LEU A 199 -20.97 -50.45 10.28
CA LEU A 199 -21.56 -49.88 9.07
C LEU A 199 -22.32 -48.57 9.37
N GLN A 200 -23.06 -48.51 10.46
CA GLN A 200 -23.77 -47.30 10.89
C GLN A 200 -22.81 -46.15 11.24
N THR A 201 -21.69 -46.47 11.90
CA THR A 201 -20.63 -45.51 12.23
C THR A 201 -19.97 -44.95 10.97
N ILE A 202 -19.65 -45.80 9.99
CA ILE A 202 -19.10 -45.40 8.69
C ILE A 202 -20.09 -44.49 7.95
N HIS A 203 -21.36 -44.89 7.86
CA HIS A 203 -22.39 -44.13 7.18
C HIS A 203 -22.62 -42.74 7.80
N SER A 204 -22.59 -42.65 9.13
CA SER A 204 -22.72 -41.38 9.85
C SER A 204 -21.54 -40.44 9.56
N ALA A 205 -20.32 -40.98 9.52
CA ALA A 205 -19.13 -40.21 9.15
C ALA A 205 -19.16 -39.75 7.69
N GLN A 206 -19.58 -40.61 6.76
CA GLN A 206 -19.76 -40.25 5.35
C GLN A 206 -20.75 -39.08 5.20
N ASN A 207 -21.89 -39.12 5.90
CA ASN A 207 -22.89 -38.03 5.82
C ASN A 207 -22.33 -36.71 6.35
N SER A 208 -21.61 -36.74 7.48
CA SER A 208 -20.94 -35.55 8.03
C SER A 208 -19.91 -34.96 7.06
N LEU A 209 -19.07 -35.80 6.44
CA LEU A 209 -18.08 -35.35 5.46
C LEU A 209 -18.72 -34.83 4.15
N LYS A 210 -19.81 -35.46 3.68
CA LYS A 210 -20.58 -35.01 2.51
C LYS A 210 -21.19 -33.64 2.77
N GLU A 211 -21.82 -33.43 3.92
CA GLU A 211 -22.38 -32.13 4.30
C GLU A 211 -21.29 -31.04 4.34
N ARG A 212 -20.12 -31.37 4.90
CA ARG A 212 -18.98 -30.44 4.93
C ARG A 212 -18.44 -30.13 3.54
N LEU A 213 -18.39 -31.12 2.65
CA LEU A 213 -17.99 -30.92 1.26
C LEU A 213 -18.96 -29.98 0.55
N THR A 214 -20.28 -30.19 0.70
CA THR A 214 -21.31 -29.29 0.13
C THR A 214 -21.11 -27.86 0.60
N GLN A 215 -20.91 -27.63 1.89
CA GLN A 215 -20.65 -26.29 2.45
C GLN A 215 -19.39 -25.63 1.87
N ILE A 216 -18.33 -26.40 1.62
CA ILE A 216 -17.10 -25.90 0.99
C ILE A 216 -17.34 -25.53 -0.46
N LEU A 217 -18.05 -26.36 -1.22
CA LEU A 217 -18.39 -26.10 -2.63
C LEU A 217 -19.27 -24.86 -2.78
N GLU A 218 -20.26 -24.68 -1.89
CA GLU A 218 -21.07 -23.45 -1.83
C GLU A 218 -20.21 -22.21 -1.58
N SER A 219 -19.26 -22.31 -0.64
CA SER A 219 -18.31 -21.21 -0.35
C SER A 219 -17.41 -20.90 -1.54
N GLN A 220 -16.95 -21.92 -2.27
CA GLN A 220 -16.17 -21.73 -3.50
C GLN A 220 -16.98 -21.01 -4.59
N SER A 221 -18.24 -21.40 -4.78
CA SER A 221 -19.13 -20.74 -5.72
C SER A 221 -19.32 -19.26 -5.37
N ALA A 222 -19.58 -18.95 -4.09
CA ALA A 222 -19.73 -17.58 -3.63
C ALA A 222 -18.45 -16.74 -3.82
N ILE A 223 -17.26 -17.30 -3.55
CA ILE A 223 -15.98 -16.63 -3.82
C ILE A 223 -15.77 -16.41 -5.31
N GLY A 224 -16.14 -17.38 -6.15
CA GLY A 224 -16.07 -17.24 -7.61
C GLY A 224 -16.87 -16.04 -8.12
N VAL A 225 -18.10 -15.85 -7.62
CA VAL A 225 -18.92 -14.67 -7.93
C VAL A 225 -18.24 -13.37 -7.49
N MET A 226 -17.54 -13.37 -6.35
CA MET A 226 -16.83 -12.18 -5.87
C MET A 226 -15.59 -11.86 -6.71
N ILE A 227 -14.87 -12.87 -7.20
CA ILE A 227 -13.75 -12.69 -8.12
C ILE A 227 -14.25 -12.08 -9.44
N ASP A 228 -15.35 -12.59 -10.00
CA ASP A 228 -15.96 -12.05 -11.23
C ASP A 228 -16.41 -10.58 -11.07
N LYS A 229 -17.01 -10.23 -9.92
CA LYS A 229 -17.32 -8.84 -9.58
C LYS A 229 -16.06 -7.96 -9.54
N CYS A 230 -14.95 -8.45 -8.97
CA CYS A 230 -13.68 -7.71 -8.95
C CYS A 230 -13.15 -7.49 -10.37
N GLU A 231 -13.16 -8.51 -11.22
CA GLU A 231 -12.71 -8.42 -12.61
C GLU A 231 -13.54 -7.43 -13.42
N THR A 232 -14.86 -7.47 -13.26
CA THR A 232 -15.78 -6.53 -13.89
C THR A 232 -15.47 -5.09 -13.48
N MET A 233 -15.24 -4.84 -12.18
CA MET A 233 -14.88 -3.51 -11.68
C MET A 233 -13.52 -3.05 -12.20
N LEU A 234 -12.51 -3.93 -12.20
CA LEU A 234 -11.20 -3.62 -12.75
C LEU A 234 -11.26 -3.28 -14.24
N ALA A 235 -12.10 -3.97 -15.01
CA ALA A 235 -12.34 -3.68 -16.42
C ALA A 235 -13.02 -2.32 -16.61
N GLN A 236 -14.04 -1.99 -15.80
CA GLN A 236 -14.69 -0.67 -15.83
C GLN A 236 -13.72 0.46 -15.50
N ILE A 237 -12.93 0.32 -14.43
CA ILE A 237 -11.90 1.29 -14.06
C ILE A 237 -10.88 1.46 -15.19
N THR A 238 -10.42 0.36 -15.80
CA THR A 238 -9.44 0.41 -16.89
C THR A 238 -10.00 1.13 -18.12
N ARG A 239 -11.27 0.91 -18.47
CA ARG A 239 -11.94 1.65 -19.56
C ARG A 239 -12.03 3.14 -19.24
N MET A 240 -12.36 3.51 -18.01
CA MET A 240 -12.38 4.91 -17.58
C MET A 240 -10.99 5.54 -17.58
N GLU A 241 -9.94 4.82 -17.17
CA GLU A 241 -8.56 5.29 -17.27
C GLU A 241 -8.19 5.59 -18.73
N GLN A 242 -8.51 4.67 -19.65
CA GLN A 242 -8.25 4.84 -21.09
C GLN A 242 -9.03 6.03 -21.67
N ALA A 243 -10.30 6.18 -21.31
CA ALA A 243 -11.14 7.31 -21.74
C ALA A 243 -10.63 8.64 -21.15
N ALA A 244 -10.18 8.64 -19.90
CA ALA A 244 -9.59 9.83 -19.27
C ALA A 244 -8.30 10.25 -19.97
N VAL A 245 -7.43 9.30 -20.33
CA VAL A 245 -6.18 9.56 -21.04
C VAL A 245 -6.43 10.05 -22.47
N SER A 246 -7.34 9.42 -23.22
CA SER A 246 -7.68 9.87 -24.59
C SER A 246 -8.34 11.25 -24.61
N ALA A 247 -9.09 11.58 -23.56
CA ALA A 247 -9.76 12.85 -23.41
C ALA A 247 -8.89 14.00 -22.87
N ILE A 248 -7.60 13.78 -22.53
CA ILE A 248 -6.71 14.85 -22.02
C ILE A 248 -6.63 16.04 -23.01
N LEU A 249 -6.63 15.74 -24.30
CA LEU A 249 -6.52 16.71 -25.40
C LEU A 249 -7.86 17.01 -26.08
N VAL A 250 -8.98 16.56 -25.52
CA VAL A 250 -10.31 16.86 -26.06
C VAL A 250 -10.76 18.23 -25.55
N HIS A 251 -11.27 19.04 -26.46
CA HIS A 251 -11.82 20.36 -26.16
C HIS A 251 -13.20 20.22 -25.48
N GLU A 252 -13.40 20.87 -24.33
CA GLU A 252 -14.71 20.91 -23.68
C GLU A 252 -15.58 22.01 -24.30
N PRO A 253 -16.80 21.70 -24.78
CA PRO A 253 -17.57 22.60 -25.64
C PRO A 253 -18.18 23.81 -24.92
N THR A 254 -18.13 23.87 -23.59
CA THR A 254 -18.78 24.93 -22.81
C THR A 254 -17.76 25.91 -22.21
N PRO A 255 -17.61 27.13 -22.76
CA PRO A 255 -16.66 28.10 -22.23
C PRO A 255 -17.10 28.62 -20.86
N VAL A 256 -16.11 28.98 -20.01
CA VAL A 256 -16.31 29.46 -18.62
C VAL A 256 -17.12 30.75 -18.54
N TRP A 257 -17.23 31.48 -19.66
CA TRP A 257 -17.96 32.75 -19.78
C TRP A 257 -19.44 32.57 -20.13
N SER A 258 -19.93 31.34 -20.31
CA SER A 258 -21.33 31.14 -20.71
C SER A 258 -22.30 31.49 -19.57
N PRO A 259 -23.32 32.33 -19.82
CA PRO A 259 -24.28 32.75 -18.79
C PRO A 259 -25.07 31.59 -18.19
N THR A 260 -25.37 30.57 -19.00
CA THR A 260 -26.14 29.37 -18.61
C THR A 260 -25.41 28.51 -17.58
N LEU A 261 -24.09 28.36 -17.70
CA LEU A 261 -23.31 27.62 -16.71
C LEU A 261 -23.25 28.34 -15.36
N TRP A 262 -23.26 29.68 -15.34
CA TRP A 262 -23.27 30.47 -14.11
C TRP A 262 -24.61 30.41 -13.40
N SER A 263 -25.72 30.46 -14.13
CA SER A 263 -27.05 30.30 -13.54
C SER A 263 -27.23 28.91 -12.93
N ASP A 264 -26.81 27.86 -13.64
CA ASP A 264 -26.91 26.48 -13.13
C ASP A 264 -26.02 26.28 -11.90
N ALA A 265 -24.78 26.79 -11.91
CA ALA A 265 -23.86 26.66 -10.79
C ALA A 265 -24.33 27.41 -9.53
N LEU A 266 -24.92 28.60 -9.67
CA LEU A 266 -25.44 29.36 -8.53
C LEU A 266 -26.68 28.69 -7.92
N ASN A 267 -27.53 28.10 -8.76
CA ASN A 267 -28.75 27.42 -8.31
C ASN A 267 -28.47 26.09 -7.59
N THR A 268 -27.43 25.35 -8.00
CA THR A 268 -27.09 24.07 -7.38
C THR A 268 -26.15 24.21 -6.17
N LEU A 269 -25.46 25.33 -6.01
CA LEU A 269 -24.44 25.57 -4.97
C LEU A 269 -24.87 25.17 -3.54
N PRO A 270 -26.09 25.54 -3.05
CA PRO A 270 -26.50 25.23 -1.68
C PRO A 270 -26.67 23.72 -1.45
N MET A 271 -27.23 23.01 -2.44
CA MET A 271 -27.44 21.57 -2.38
C MET A 271 -26.11 20.82 -2.38
N HIS A 272 -25.11 21.31 -3.13
CA HIS A 272 -23.76 20.74 -3.13
C HIS A 272 -23.03 20.96 -1.82
N LEU A 273 -23.08 22.17 -1.26
CA LEU A 273 -22.49 22.48 0.04
C LEU A 273 -23.04 21.56 1.15
N GLN A 274 -24.35 21.30 1.11
CA GLN A 274 -25.00 20.39 2.06
C GLN A 274 -24.52 18.94 1.86
N LYS A 275 -24.50 18.45 0.61
CA LYS A 275 -24.03 17.10 0.27
C LYS A 275 -22.56 16.86 0.63
N ILE A 276 -21.69 17.85 0.45
CA ILE A 276 -20.28 17.77 0.83
C ILE A 276 -20.12 17.79 2.35
N SER A 277 -20.89 18.63 3.05
CA SER A 277 -20.95 18.64 4.52
C SER A 277 -21.29 17.25 5.04
N ASP A 278 -22.30 16.61 4.46
CA ASP A 278 -22.78 15.31 4.93
C ASP A 278 -21.75 14.20 4.64
N LEU A 279 -21.10 14.22 3.47
CA LEU A 279 -19.99 13.31 3.16
C LEU A 279 -18.80 13.49 4.10
N LEU A 280 -18.42 14.73 4.42
CA LEU A 280 -17.32 14.99 5.34
C LEU A 280 -17.67 14.55 6.78
N LYS A 281 -18.91 14.79 7.21
CA LYS A 281 -19.40 14.32 8.52
C LYS A 281 -19.40 12.80 8.59
N ASP A 282 -19.82 12.11 7.54
CA ASP A 282 -19.86 10.66 7.50
C ASP A 282 -18.44 10.06 7.48
N ASP A 283 -17.51 10.62 6.70
CA ASP A 283 -16.10 10.20 6.68
C ASP A 283 -15.42 10.41 8.04
N ILE A 284 -15.63 11.58 8.66
CA ILE A 284 -15.09 11.90 9.98
C ILE A 284 -15.70 10.97 11.04
N LYS A 285 -17.03 10.82 11.05
CA LYS A 285 -17.74 9.97 12.00
C LYS A 285 -17.26 8.53 11.87
N SER A 286 -17.23 8.00 10.65
CA SER A 286 -16.72 6.66 10.34
C SER A 286 -15.29 6.45 10.87
N TYR A 287 -14.39 7.41 10.65
CA TYR A 287 -13.02 7.34 11.16
C TYR A 287 -12.96 7.29 12.70
N PHE A 288 -13.75 8.12 13.39
CA PHE A 288 -13.77 8.15 14.86
C PHE A 288 -14.54 6.99 15.50
N THR A 289 -15.59 6.47 14.86
CA THR A 289 -16.43 5.39 15.42
C THR A 289 -15.92 3.99 15.08
N ALA A 290 -15.32 3.79 13.90
CA ALA A 290 -14.85 2.48 13.46
C ALA A 290 -13.41 2.15 13.92
N GLY A 291 -12.65 3.14 14.44
CA GLY A 291 -11.19 3.04 14.53
C GLY A 291 -10.52 3.68 15.74
N SER A 292 -11.04 3.50 16.96
CA SER A 292 -10.37 3.99 18.19
C SER A 292 -8.93 3.48 18.31
N TRP A 293 -8.65 2.26 17.82
CA TRP A 293 -7.31 1.68 17.76
C TRP A 293 -6.36 2.44 16.81
N HIS A 294 -6.83 2.90 15.65
CA HIS A 294 -5.98 3.62 14.68
C HIS A 294 -5.60 5.02 15.18
N LEU A 295 -6.54 5.73 15.80
CA LEU A 295 -6.26 7.01 16.45
C LEU A 295 -5.23 6.83 17.57
N PHE A 296 -5.42 5.81 18.42
CA PHE A 296 -4.48 5.47 19.48
C PHE A 296 -3.08 5.15 18.92
N LEU A 297 -2.98 4.38 17.84
CA LEU A 297 -1.71 4.08 17.18
C LEU A 297 -1.02 5.35 16.65
N HIS A 298 -1.73 6.26 15.98
CA HIS A 298 -1.12 7.51 15.50
C HIS A 298 -0.63 8.40 16.65
N VAL A 299 -1.39 8.49 17.74
CA VAL A 299 -0.99 9.22 18.95
C VAL A 299 0.23 8.58 19.60
N CYS A 300 0.26 7.25 19.72
CA CYS A 300 1.41 6.51 20.25
C CYS A 300 2.66 6.71 19.38
N ILE A 301 2.53 6.60 18.05
CA ILE A 301 3.62 6.85 17.10
C ILE A 301 4.13 8.29 17.25
N PHE A 302 3.23 9.28 17.33
CA PHE A 302 3.60 10.67 17.58
C PHE A 302 4.34 10.85 18.89
N ALA A 303 3.85 10.27 19.99
CA ALA A 303 4.48 10.37 21.30
C ALA A 303 5.90 9.79 21.29
N VAL A 304 6.09 8.61 20.71
CA VAL A 304 7.40 7.96 20.58
C VAL A 304 8.38 8.82 19.76
N ILE A 305 7.94 9.30 18.60
CA ILE A 305 8.79 10.14 17.73
C ILE A 305 9.10 11.48 18.43
N TYR A 306 8.13 12.07 19.12
CA TYR A 306 8.31 13.31 19.86
C TYR A 306 9.37 13.17 20.97
N ILE A 307 9.30 12.09 21.76
CA ILE A 307 10.32 11.75 22.75
C ILE A 307 11.69 11.61 22.10
N LEU A 308 11.78 10.92 20.96
CA LEU A 308 13.03 10.74 20.21
C LEU A 308 13.63 12.08 19.75
N PHE A 309 12.81 13.02 19.28
CA PHE A 309 13.25 14.39 18.95
C PHE A 309 13.68 15.19 20.20
N LEU A 310 13.02 15.01 21.34
CA LEU A 310 13.43 15.65 22.61
C LEU A 310 14.78 15.13 23.11
N VAL A 311 14.99 13.81 23.06
CA VAL A 311 16.27 13.18 23.43
C VAL A 311 17.39 13.65 22.50
N ALA A 312 17.12 13.71 21.19
CA ALA A 312 18.05 14.25 20.21
C ALA A 312 18.44 15.71 20.53
N ARG A 313 17.45 16.56 20.81
CA ARG A 313 17.66 17.97 21.19
C ARG A 313 18.48 18.09 22.49
N TYR A 314 18.17 17.28 23.50
CA TYR A 314 18.90 17.28 24.76
C TYR A 314 20.38 16.93 24.56
N ASN A 315 20.67 15.86 23.82
CA ASN A 315 22.03 15.44 23.54
C ASN A 315 22.82 16.49 22.74
N VAL A 316 22.21 17.05 21.70
CA VAL A 316 22.80 18.14 20.92
C VAL A 316 23.17 19.34 21.79
N ARG A 317 22.26 19.78 22.67
CA ARG A 317 22.51 20.92 23.57
C ARG A 317 23.65 20.61 24.55
N ARG A 318 23.65 19.41 25.12
CA ARG A 318 24.70 18.96 26.03
C ARG A 318 26.08 18.92 25.37
N TRP A 319 26.17 18.41 24.14
CA TRP A 319 27.45 18.33 23.42
C TRP A 319 27.93 19.69 22.91
N THR A 320 27.02 20.55 22.46
CA THR A 320 27.37 21.94 22.08
C THR A 320 27.88 22.73 23.27
N THR A 321 27.30 22.58 24.47
CA THR A 321 27.84 23.18 25.70
C THR A 321 29.18 22.59 26.11
N ALA A 322 29.47 21.34 25.71
CA ALA A 322 30.76 20.69 25.94
C ALA A 322 31.83 21.06 24.88
N GLY A 323 31.53 21.99 23.97
CA GLY A 323 32.46 22.49 22.95
C GLY A 323 32.47 21.73 21.63
N GLU A 324 31.57 20.75 21.42
CA GLU A 324 31.47 20.06 20.13
C GLU A 324 30.74 20.93 19.09
N SER A 325 31.39 21.18 17.95
CA SER A 325 30.78 21.88 16.82
C SER A 325 30.03 20.91 15.91
N PHE A 326 28.77 21.21 15.61
CA PHE A 326 27.95 20.41 14.71
C PHE A 326 27.63 21.13 13.41
N SER A 327 27.33 20.34 12.38
CA SER A 327 26.78 20.83 11.11
C SER A 327 25.45 21.56 11.34
N SER A 328 25.15 22.53 10.46
CA SER A 328 23.91 23.31 10.51
C SER A 328 22.64 22.45 10.47
N VAL A 329 22.72 21.24 9.91
CA VAL A 329 21.62 20.26 9.78
C VAL A 329 20.95 19.94 11.12
N ILE A 330 21.69 20.04 12.23
CA ILE A 330 21.19 19.76 13.58
C ILE A 330 20.09 20.75 14.03
N ARG A 331 19.98 21.92 13.40
CA ARG A 331 18.90 22.91 13.69
C ARG A 331 17.49 22.34 13.50
N VAL A 332 17.33 21.20 12.82
CA VAL A 332 16.05 20.49 12.71
C VAL A 332 15.49 20.09 14.09
N PHE A 333 16.35 19.86 15.08
CA PHE A 333 15.97 19.45 16.44
C PHE A 333 15.54 20.62 17.34
N ASP A 334 15.66 21.87 16.88
CA ASP A 334 15.16 23.04 17.61
C ASP A 334 13.63 23.08 17.67
N ASN A 335 12.95 22.36 16.76
CA ASN A 335 11.48 22.28 16.66
C ASN A 335 11.00 20.82 16.75
N PRO A 336 11.03 20.18 17.94
CA PRO A 336 10.71 18.76 18.11
C PRO A 336 9.26 18.43 17.76
N ILE A 337 8.32 19.35 18.00
CA ILE A 337 6.91 19.18 17.64
C ILE A 337 6.76 19.10 16.11
N ALA A 338 7.37 20.04 15.38
CA ALA A 338 7.31 20.03 13.92
C ALA A 338 7.99 18.79 13.33
N GLY A 339 9.14 18.38 13.90
CA GLY A 339 9.84 17.16 13.52
C GLY A 339 9.01 15.90 13.70
N ALA A 340 8.38 15.75 14.87
CA ALA A 340 7.53 14.61 15.16
C ALA A 340 6.28 14.58 14.29
N LEU A 341 5.58 15.71 14.17
CA LEU A 341 4.36 15.83 13.39
C LEU A 341 4.62 15.55 11.89
N ALA A 342 5.74 16.03 11.36
CA ALA A 342 6.21 15.73 10.01
C ALA A 342 6.36 14.23 9.75
N VAL A 343 7.08 13.51 10.63
CA VAL A 343 7.32 12.07 10.46
C VAL A 343 6.04 11.27 10.69
N THR A 344 5.25 11.59 11.71
CA THR A 344 3.98 10.90 11.98
C THR A 344 3.00 11.03 10.82
N LEU A 345 2.81 12.24 10.27
CA LEU A 345 1.90 12.45 9.14
C LEU A 345 2.38 11.74 7.87
N PHE A 346 3.71 11.68 7.65
CA PHE A 346 4.26 10.92 6.53
C PHE A 346 4.02 9.41 6.67
N ILE A 347 4.15 8.86 7.89
CA ILE A 347 3.80 7.47 8.16
C ILE A 347 2.30 7.24 7.99
N ALA A 348 1.47 8.14 8.52
CA ALA A 348 0.01 8.03 8.45
C ALA A 348 -0.54 8.12 7.02
N THR A 349 0.11 8.90 6.15
CA THR A 349 -0.27 9.04 4.73
C THR A 349 0.39 8.00 3.81
N SER A 350 1.10 7.03 4.39
CA SER A 350 1.77 5.98 3.65
C SER A 350 0.78 5.00 3.00
N PRO A 351 1.04 4.48 1.78
CA PRO A 351 0.16 3.51 1.12
C PRO A 351 -0.09 2.24 1.92
N TYR A 352 0.81 1.90 2.86
CA TYR A 352 0.69 0.72 3.71
C TYR A 352 -0.41 0.86 4.78
N TRP A 353 -0.85 2.09 5.09
CA TRP A 353 -2.01 2.36 5.94
C TRP A 353 -3.27 2.46 5.05
N LEU A 354 -3.76 1.29 4.63
CA LEU A 354 -4.86 1.13 3.66
C LEU A 354 -6.25 1.51 4.18
N LEU A 355 -6.41 1.81 5.48
CA LEU A 355 -7.72 2.07 6.10
C LEU A 355 -8.12 3.55 6.22
N LEU A 356 -7.29 4.51 5.79
CA LEU A 356 -7.68 5.92 5.84
C LEU A 356 -8.61 6.26 4.66
N PRO A 357 -9.80 6.85 4.91
CA PRO A 357 -10.61 7.47 3.85
C PRO A 357 -9.77 8.48 3.07
N VAL A 358 -10.02 8.57 1.75
CA VAL A 358 -9.25 9.43 0.84
C VAL A 358 -9.24 10.89 1.32
N THR A 359 -10.37 11.36 1.84
CA THR A 359 -10.54 12.71 2.39
C THR A 359 -9.61 12.97 3.57
N ILE A 360 -9.54 12.05 4.54
CA ILE A 360 -8.67 12.18 5.73
C ILE A 360 -7.20 12.15 5.31
N ARG A 361 -6.84 11.29 4.35
CA ARG A 361 -5.48 11.24 3.80
C ARG A 361 -5.09 12.57 3.15
N ALA A 362 -5.97 13.19 2.37
CA ALA A 362 -5.74 14.50 1.76
C ALA A 362 -5.60 15.62 2.81
N MET A 363 -6.43 15.59 3.87
CA MET A 363 -6.30 16.51 5.00
C MET A 363 -4.94 16.38 5.69
N PHE A 364 -4.50 15.14 5.97
CA PHE A 364 -3.19 14.89 6.56
C PHE A 364 -2.04 15.36 5.66
N GLN A 365 -2.13 15.16 4.34
CA GLN A 365 -1.13 15.68 3.39
C GLN A 365 -1.09 17.21 3.38
N THR A 366 -2.24 17.88 3.49
CA THR A 366 -2.33 19.33 3.57
C THR A 366 -1.67 19.85 4.85
N VAL A 367 -2.04 19.28 6.00
CA VAL A 367 -1.48 19.65 7.31
C VAL A 367 0.02 19.36 7.36
N MET A 368 0.49 18.32 6.66
CA MET A 368 1.92 17.94 6.62
C MET A 368 2.82 19.02 6.04
N ILE A 369 2.34 19.90 5.16
CA ILE A 369 3.19 20.95 4.60
C ILE A 369 3.63 21.98 5.66
N TRP A 370 2.77 22.28 6.63
CA TRP A 370 3.07 23.24 7.68
C TRP A 370 4.33 22.91 8.51
N PRO A 371 4.46 21.72 9.14
CA PRO A 371 5.69 21.36 9.87
C PRO A 371 6.90 21.31 8.93
N MET A 372 6.76 20.91 7.66
CA MET A 372 7.89 20.89 6.71
C MET A 372 8.45 22.29 6.47
N ILE A 373 7.57 23.30 6.33
CA ILE A 373 8.02 24.69 6.19
C ILE A 373 8.79 25.12 7.45
N ILE A 374 8.28 24.84 8.65
CA ILE A 374 8.96 25.15 9.92
C ILE A 374 10.36 24.51 9.99
N LEU A 375 10.48 23.25 9.57
CA LEU A 375 11.77 22.53 9.60
C LEU A 375 12.77 23.06 8.56
N VAL A 376 12.30 23.61 7.45
CA VAL A 376 13.15 24.11 6.36
C VAL A 376 13.57 25.57 6.57
N GLN A 377 12.79 26.35 7.31
CA GLN A 377 13.07 27.76 7.61
C GLN A 377 14.52 28.06 8.07
N PRO A 378 15.13 27.30 9.01
CA PRO A 378 16.48 27.60 9.50
C PRO A 378 17.58 27.47 8.43
N PHE A 379 17.29 26.79 7.32
CA PHE A 379 18.22 26.47 6.24
C PHE A 379 18.10 27.41 5.04
N VAL A 380 17.21 28.38 5.14
CA VAL A 380 16.73 29.17 4.01
C VAL A 380 16.77 30.67 4.37
N SER A 381 17.13 31.52 3.41
CA SER A 381 17.18 32.98 3.63
C SER A 381 15.78 33.56 3.85
N LYS A 382 15.66 34.59 4.71
CA LYS A 382 14.38 35.22 5.10
C LYS A 382 13.42 35.53 3.93
N PRO A 383 13.86 36.07 2.76
CA PRO A 383 12.95 36.33 1.63
C PRO A 383 12.34 35.05 1.06
N LEU A 384 13.07 33.93 1.14
CA LEU A 384 12.68 32.67 0.55
C LEU A 384 11.69 31.90 1.43
N VAL A 385 11.68 32.17 2.74
CA VAL A 385 10.67 31.66 3.67
C VAL A 385 9.27 32.12 3.25
N ARG A 386 9.13 33.38 2.80
CA ARG A 386 7.85 33.89 2.28
C ARG A 386 7.37 33.08 1.07
N GLY A 387 8.28 32.69 0.16
CA GLY A 387 7.95 31.83 -0.97
C GLY A 387 7.50 30.43 -0.57
N LEU A 388 8.06 29.86 0.50
CA LEU A 388 7.60 28.57 1.03
C LEU A 388 6.15 28.64 1.53
N TYR A 389 5.77 29.72 2.20
CA TYR A 389 4.38 29.93 2.62
C TYR A 389 3.42 30.10 1.44
N VAL A 390 3.83 30.80 0.38
CA VAL A 390 3.02 30.93 -0.84
C VAL A 390 2.79 29.56 -1.50
N ILE A 391 3.85 28.73 -1.61
CA ILE A 391 3.72 27.36 -2.14
C ILE A 391 2.80 26.52 -1.25
N GLY A 392 2.95 26.63 0.08
CA GLY A 392 2.09 25.91 1.02
C GLY A 392 0.63 26.33 0.95
N LEU A 393 0.36 27.63 0.80
CA LEU A 393 -1.00 28.16 0.62
C LEU A 393 -1.61 27.71 -0.71
N LEU A 394 -0.84 27.76 -1.81
CA LEU A 394 -1.29 27.26 -3.11
C LEU A 394 -1.60 25.76 -3.05
N PHE A 395 -0.75 24.96 -2.42
CA PHE A 395 -1.00 23.53 -2.24
C PHE A 395 -2.23 23.26 -1.36
N ALA A 396 -2.44 24.02 -0.29
CA ALA A 396 -3.65 23.89 0.52
C ALA A 396 -4.90 24.30 -0.26
N ALA A 397 -4.82 25.35 -1.08
CA ALA A 397 -5.90 25.77 -1.97
C ALA A 397 -6.23 24.70 -3.01
N ASP A 398 -5.22 24.05 -3.60
CA ASP A 398 -5.36 22.91 -4.52
C ASP A 398 -6.11 21.74 -3.87
N MET A 399 -5.72 21.38 -2.65
CA MET A 399 -6.35 20.28 -1.90
C MET A 399 -7.80 20.62 -1.50
N ILE A 400 -8.07 21.84 -1.09
CA ILE A 400 -9.45 22.31 -0.84
C ILE A 400 -10.25 22.25 -2.13
N ARG A 401 -9.71 22.73 -3.25
CA ARG A 401 -10.36 22.67 -4.55
C ARG A 401 -10.72 21.22 -4.89
N GLU A 402 -9.78 20.29 -4.75
CA GLU A 402 -9.97 18.84 -4.99
C GLU A 402 -11.07 18.22 -4.11
N ILE A 403 -11.19 18.63 -2.84
CA ILE A 403 -12.20 18.12 -1.90
C ILE A 403 -13.58 18.75 -2.14
N PHE A 404 -13.66 20.05 -2.42
CA PHE A 404 -14.91 20.83 -2.33
C PHE A 404 -15.56 21.17 -3.67
N LEU A 405 -14.82 21.16 -4.80
CA LEU A 405 -15.30 21.75 -6.06
C LEU A 405 -15.43 20.71 -7.18
N TYR A 406 -16.00 19.54 -6.92
CA TYR A 406 -16.16 18.52 -7.96
C TYR A 406 -17.20 18.95 -9.03
N GLU A 407 -16.78 18.98 -10.30
CA GLU A 407 -17.55 19.14 -11.57
C GLU A 407 -18.31 20.43 -11.91
N HIS A 408 -18.40 21.45 -11.04
CA HIS A 408 -19.10 22.70 -11.40
C HIS A 408 -18.18 23.83 -11.87
N LEU A 409 -18.76 24.87 -12.47
CA LEU A 409 -18.07 26.05 -13.00
C LEU A 409 -17.09 26.70 -11.98
N GLY A 410 -17.39 26.58 -10.67
CA GLY A 410 -16.48 26.97 -9.59
C GLY A 410 -15.10 26.30 -9.64
N TRP A 411 -15.04 25.02 -10.07
CA TRP A 411 -13.79 24.30 -10.31
C TRP A 411 -12.91 24.98 -11.36
N ARG A 412 -13.53 25.35 -12.50
CA ARG A 412 -12.83 25.93 -13.65
C ARG A 412 -12.32 27.33 -13.33
N VAL A 413 -13.15 28.16 -12.69
CA VAL A 413 -12.75 29.51 -12.25
C VAL A 413 -11.62 29.43 -11.23
N PHE A 414 -11.73 28.54 -10.25
CA PHE A 414 -10.67 28.37 -9.25
C PHE A 414 -9.37 27.89 -9.88
N LEU A 415 -9.42 26.94 -10.82
CA LEU A 415 -8.23 26.47 -11.54
C LEU A 415 -7.55 27.61 -12.31
N ILE A 416 -8.31 28.49 -12.97
CA ILE A 416 -7.76 29.67 -13.67
C ILE A 416 -7.10 30.63 -12.66
N LEU A 417 -7.77 30.92 -11.54
CA LEU A 417 -7.24 31.77 -10.48
C LEU A 417 -5.98 31.17 -9.85
N GLU A 418 -5.95 29.85 -9.67
CA GLU A 418 -4.80 29.11 -9.16
C GLU A 418 -3.61 29.16 -10.13
N SER A 419 -3.84 28.93 -11.44
CA SER A 419 -2.81 29.08 -12.47
C SER A 419 -2.24 30.51 -12.50
N LEU A 420 -3.10 31.52 -12.40
CA LEU A 420 -2.70 32.92 -12.37
C LEU A 420 -1.89 33.25 -11.11
N THR A 421 -2.37 32.82 -9.94
CA THR A 421 -1.68 33.05 -8.66
C THR A 421 -0.33 32.32 -8.64
N GLY A 422 -0.29 31.08 -9.13
CA GLY A 422 0.94 30.31 -9.30
C GLY A 422 1.93 31.00 -10.23
N LEU A 423 1.47 31.57 -11.35
CA LEU A 423 2.32 32.30 -12.30
C LEU A 423 2.92 33.56 -11.68
N VAL A 424 2.10 34.36 -10.99
CA VAL A 424 2.54 35.56 -10.26
C VAL A 424 3.55 35.17 -9.18
N ALA A 425 3.27 34.12 -8.42
CA ALA A 425 4.18 33.58 -7.39
C ALA A 425 5.52 33.11 -8.00
N ALA A 426 5.50 32.39 -9.13
CA ALA A 426 6.69 31.91 -9.81
C ALA A 426 7.57 33.07 -10.32
N LYS A 427 6.98 34.09 -10.94
CA LYS A 427 7.68 35.29 -11.42
C LYS A 427 8.25 36.12 -10.27
N TRP A 428 7.47 36.30 -9.21
CA TRP A 428 7.92 36.95 -7.98
C TRP A 428 9.10 36.19 -7.34
N PHE A 429 9.01 34.86 -7.29
CA PHE A 429 10.06 34.01 -6.75
C PHE A 429 11.34 34.09 -7.59
N GLN A 430 11.25 34.06 -8.93
CA GLN A 430 12.40 34.29 -9.83
C GLN A 430 13.11 35.62 -9.54
N ARG A 431 12.34 36.70 -9.32
CA ARG A 431 12.88 38.03 -9.00
C ARG A 431 13.65 38.05 -7.68
N ILE A 432 13.15 37.35 -6.66
CA ILE A 432 13.82 37.23 -5.35
C ILE A 432 15.03 36.29 -5.41
N PHE A 433 14.96 35.22 -6.20
CA PHE A 433 16.00 34.20 -6.27
C PHE A 433 17.24 34.68 -7.04
N ARG A 434 17.04 35.53 -8.06
CA ARG A 434 18.12 36.00 -8.96
C ARG A 434 19.30 36.66 -8.24
N PRO A 435 19.12 37.66 -7.35
CA PRO A 435 20.26 38.28 -6.64
C PRO A 435 20.91 37.30 -5.65
N VAL A 436 20.09 36.53 -4.94
CA VAL A 436 20.53 35.63 -3.87
C VAL A 436 21.42 34.48 -4.37
N VAL A 437 21.17 34.00 -5.59
CA VAL A 437 21.94 32.92 -6.21
C VAL A 437 23.19 33.43 -6.90
N ALA A 438 23.14 34.65 -7.44
CA ALA A 438 24.30 35.32 -8.04
C ALA A 438 25.43 35.50 -7.02
N GLU A 439 25.10 35.79 -5.75
CA GLU A 439 26.09 36.00 -4.69
C GLU A 439 26.72 34.71 -4.13
N THR A 440 26.05 33.56 -4.23
CA THR A 440 26.37 32.40 -3.38
C THR A 440 26.69 31.11 -4.14
N SER A 441 26.52 31.08 -5.46
CA SER A 441 26.66 29.85 -6.24
C SER A 441 27.44 30.08 -7.54
N GLY A 442 28.17 29.05 -7.99
CA GLY A 442 28.86 29.12 -9.28
C GLY A 442 27.87 29.26 -10.45
N LEU A 443 28.33 29.89 -11.54
CA LEU A 443 27.53 30.22 -12.73
C LEU A 443 26.68 29.05 -13.27
N SER A 444 27.16 27.81 -13.14
CA SER A 444 26.43 26.60 -13.57
C SER A 444 25.22 26.27 -12.71
N SER A 445 25.31 26.40 -11.38
CA SER A 445 24.18 26.14 -10.47
C SER A 445 23.09 27.19 -10.67
N GLN A 446 23.49 28.45 -10.81
CA GLN A 446 22.56 29.55 -11.04
C GLN A 446 21.71 29.35 -12.29
N ARG A 447 22.34 28.93 -13.39
CA ARG A 447 21.62 28.63 -14.64
C ARG A 447 20.63 27.51 -14.45
N ILE A 448 21.00 26.41 -13.79
CA ILE A 448 20.09 25.28 -13.56
C ILE A 448 18.86 25.70 -12.76
N VAL A 449 19.02 26.44 -11.65
CA VAL A 449 17.86 26.85 -10.85
C VAL A 449 16.94 27.80 -11.61
N LEU A 450 17.51 28.76 -12.33
CA LEU A 450 16.74 29.70 -13.14
C LEU A 450 16.04 28.99 -14.32
N SER A 451 16.68 28.00 -14.94
CA SER A 451 16.07 27.17 -15.98
C SER A 451 14.89 26.35 -15.45
N VAL A 452 15.01 25.73 -14.26
CA VAL A 452 13.91 24.97 -13.64
C VAL A 452 12.73 25.88 -13.30
N LEU A 453 12.98 27.05 -12.68
CA LEU A 453 11.93 28.04 -12.42
C LEU A 453 11.32 28.58 -13.72
N GLY A 454 12.12 28.75 -14.78
CA GLY A 454 11.68 29.19 -16.10
C GLY A 454 10.74 28.16 -16.73
N PHE A 455 11.12 26.89 -16.69
CA PHE A 455 10.30 25.78 -17.16
C PHE A 455 8.98 25.65 -16.38
N ALA A 456 9.04 25.75 -15.04
CA ALA A 456 7.83 25.77 -14.21
C ALA A 456 6.89 26.93 -14.56
N SER A 457 7.44 28.11 -14.86
CA SER A 457 6.64 29.26 -15.31
C SER A 457 5.99 29.01 -16.67
N LEU A 458 6.72 28.38 -17.61
CA LEU A 458 6.20 28.03 -18.93
C LEU A 458 5.04 27.02 -18.83
N LEU A 459 5.17 26.01 -17.96
CA LEU A 459 4.10 25.07 -17.66
C LEU A 459 2.88 25.77 -17.06
N LEU A 460 3.06 26.68 -16.11
CA LEU A 460 1.94 27.45 -15.54
C LEU A 460 1.25 28.36 -16.56
N VAL A 461 2.00 29.00 -17.47
CA VAL A 461 1.42 29.76 -18.60
C VAL A 461 0.62 28.83 -19.50
N CYS A 462 1.17 27.66 -19.83
CA CYS A 462 0.49 26.67 -20.66
C CYS A 462 -0.81 26.19 -19.97
N GLY A 463 -0.77 25.90 -18.67
CA GLY A 463 -1.94 25.55 -17.86
C GLY A 463 -3.01 26.65 -17.83
N PHE A 464 -2.60 27.91 -17.70
CA PHE A 464 -3.52 29.05 -17.74
C PHE A 464 -4.19 29.21 -19.12
N LEU A 465 -3.42 29.18 -20.20
CA LEU A 465 -3.95 29.33 -21.57
C LEU A 465 -4.89 28.17 -21.93
N THR A 466 -4.52 26.95 -21.57
CA THR A 466 -5.35 25.75 -21.83
C THR A 466 -6.64 25.76 -21.02
N ALA A 467 -6.63 26.26 -19.78
CA ALA A 467 -7.84 26.48 -19.00
C ALA A 467 -8.78 27.53 -19.64
N LEU A 468 -8.23 28.62 -20.17
CA LEU A 468 -9.02 29.67 -20.85
C LEU A 468 -9.65 29.17 -22.15
N VAL A 469 -8.92 28.38 -22.92
CA VAL A 469 -9.37 27.84 -24.22
C VAL A 469 -10.36 26.69 -24.05
N GLY A 470 -10.46 26.05 -22.87
CA GLY A 470 -11.40 24.94 -22.63
C GLY A 470 -10.77 23.54 -22.67
N TYR A 471 -9.44 23.45 -22.67
CA TYR A 471 -8.71 22.20 -22.43
C TYR A 471 -8.52 21.97 -20.91
N VAL A 472 -9.63 21.87 -20.20
CA VAL A 472 -9.67 21.84 -18.72
C VAL A 472 -8.96 20.62 -18.15
N ARG A 473 -9.10 19.44 -18.78
CA ARG A 473 -8.44 18.19 -18.35
C ARG A 473 -6.92 18.29 -18.40
N PHE A 474 -6.37 18.93 -19.43
CA PHE A 474 -4.93 19.19 -19.54
C PHE A 474 -4.44 20.18 -18.49
N SER A 475 -5.17 21.28 -18.27
CA SER A 475 -4.82 22.26 -17.24
C SER A 475 -4.89 21.67 -15.82
N ARG A 476 -5.86 20.78 -15.56
CA ARG A 476 -6.01 20.00 -14.31
C ARG A 476 -4.80 19.11 -14.04
N LEU A 477 -4.08 18.67 -15.06
CA LEU A 477 -2.87 17.89 -14.90
C LEU A 477 -1.64 18.78 -14.63
N ILE A 478 -1.50 19.87 -15.37
CA ILE A 478 -0.29 20.70 -15.34
C ILE A 478 -0.24 21.62 -14.12
N THR A 479 -1.28 22.41 -13.87
CA THR A 479 -1.24 23.45 -12.83
C THR A 479 -1.08 22.82 -11.44
N PRO A 480 -1.95 21.88 -11.02
CA PRO A 480 -1.79 21.17 -9.75
C PRO A 480 -0.49 20.35 -9.73
N GLY A 481 -0.09 19.77 -10.87
CA GLY A 481 1.17 19.04 -10.98
C GLY A 481 2.39 19.89 -10.59
N VAL A 482 2.49 21.11 -11.11
CA VAL A 482 3.61 22.01 -10.78
C VAL A 482 3.60 22.41 -9.30
N ILE A 483 2.42 22.72 -8.75
CA ILE A 483 2.27 23.12 -7.34
C ILE A 483 2.59 21.94 -6.40
N ALA A 484 2.03 20.77 -6.66
CA ALA A 484 2.30 19.55 -5.92
C ALA A 484 3.77 19.14 -6.00
N CYS A 485 4.41 19.27 -7.17
CA CYS A 485 5.84 19.00 -7.31
C CYS A 485 6.69 19.92 -6.43
N ALA A 486 6.35 21.22 -6.36
CA ALA A 486 7.02 22.16 -5.47
C ALA A 486 6.82 21.82 -3.98
N ALA A 487 5.59 21.47 -3.58
CA ALA A 487 5.28 21.05 -2.22
C ALA A 487 5.97 19.73 -1.82
N MET A 488 6.03 18.76 -2.74
CA MET A 488 6.76 17.51 -2.56
C MET A 488 8.27 17.74 -2.45
N ALA A 489 8.83 18.66 -3.23
CA ALA A 489 10.24 19.03 -3.14
C ALA A 489 10.58 19.64 -1.77
N ILE A 490 9.70 20.47 -1.20
CA ILE A 490 9.85 21.00 0.17
C ILE A 490 9.84 19.85 1.18
N SER A 491 8.88 18.94 1.05
CA SER A 491 8.72 17.79 1.96
C SER A 491 9.95 16.88 1.94
N ILE A 492 10.42 16.50 0.75
CA ILE A 492 11.62 15.65 0.59
C ILE A 492 12.86 16.37 1.12
N TYR A 493 12.98 17.68 0.89
CA TYR A 493 14.10 18.46 1.42
C TYR A 493 14.09 18.50 2.95
N ALA A 494 12.93 18.63 3.58
CA ALA A 494 12.79 18.57 5.03
C ALA A 494 13.18 17.18 5.57
N PHE A 495 12.67 16.10 4.97
CA PHE A 495 13.04 14.73 5.36
C PHE A 495 14.53 14.43 5.20
N LEU A 496 15.14 14.93 4.13
CA LEU A 496 16.58 14.84 3.93
C LEU A 496 17.34 15.42 5.13
N HIS A 497 16.91 16.57 5.65
CA HIS A 497 17.53 17.22 6.81
C HIS A 497 17.26 16.48 8.12
N ILE A 498 16.06 15.93 8.29
CA ILE A 498 15.74 15.06 9.43
C ILE A 498 16.70 13.86 9.46
N ILE A 499 16.79 13.12 8.34
CA ILE A 499 17.63 11.92 8.24
C ILE A 499 19.11 12.28 8.45
N LEU A 500 19.61 13.32 7.79
CA LEU A 500 20.99 13.77 7.98
C LEU A 500 21.25 14.22 9.42
N GLY A 501 20.29 14.87 10.07
CA GLY A 501 20.39 15.26 11.48
C GLY A 501 20.53 14.04 12.39
N PHE A 502 19.68 13.03 12.19
CA PHE A 502 19.75 11.78 12.96
C PHE A 502 21.05 11.03 12.71
N ILE A 503 21.50 10.90 11.46
CA ILE A 503 22.79 10.27 11.13
C ILE A 503 23.94 11.00 11.84
N THR A 504 23.91 12.34 11.87
CA THR A 504 24.91 13.15 12.56
C THR A 504 24.93 12.86 14.06
N ILE A 505 23.76 12.72 14.70
CA ILE A 505 23.65 12.36 16.12
C ILE A 505 24.11 10.91 16.36
N SER A 506 23.70 9.98 15.49
CA SER A 506 24.03 8.56 15.59
C SER A 506 25.54 8.30 15.61
N PHE A 507 26.34 9.08 14.87
CA PHE A 507 27.80 8.97 14.91
C PHE A 507 28.44 9.40 16.23
N ASN A 508 27.72 10.09 17.11
CA ASN A 508 28.22 10.57 18.40
C ASN A 508 27.70 9.76 19.60
N VAL A 509 26.80 8.79 19.39
CA VAL A 509 26.33 7.86 20.43
C VAL A 509 27.05 6.51 20.38
N PHE A 510 27.14 5.84 21.52
CA PHE A 510 27.64 4.46 21.61
C PHE A 510 26.65 3.48 20.94
N PRO A 511 27.10 2.46 20.19
CA PRO A 511 28.49 2.03 19.97
C PRO A 511 29.19 2.68 18.76
N LEU A 512 28.48 3.46 17.93
CA LEU A 512 29.03 4.01 16.69
C LEU A 512 30.22 4.94 16.91
N ARG A 513 30.26 5.66 18.05
CA ARG A 513 31.40 6.50 18.43
C ARG A 513 32.72 5.72 18.61
N THR A 514 32.69 4.43 18.95
CA THR A 514 33.91 3.64 19.23
C THR A 514 34.52 3.01 17.99
N LEU A 515 33.81 2.99 16.86
CA LEU A 515 34.34 2.47 15.60
C LEU A 515 35.41 3.42 15.03
N ARG A 516 36.65 2.93 14.95
CA ARG A 516 37.80 3.64 14.35
C ARG A 516 37.54 4.12 12.91
N MET A 517 36.69 3.39 12.17
CA MET A 517 36.30 3.78 10.80
C MET A 517 35.53 5.10 10.77
N ILE A 518 34.65 5.33 11.75
CA ILE A 518 33.85 6.56 11.86
C ILE A 518 34.71 7.72 12.34
N GLN A 519 35.59 7.49 13.32
CA GLN A 519 36.51 8.53 13.82
C GLN A 519 37.46 9.07 12.73
N ARG A 520 37.97 8.19 11.85
CA ARG A 520 38.98 8.56 10.84
C ARG A 520 38.39 9.05 9.51
N HIS A 521 37.18 8.61 9.13
CA HIS A 521 36.57 8.92 7.82
C HIS A 521 35.20 9.60 7.89
N ARG A 522 34.80 10.17 9.03
CA ARG A 522 33.50 10.84 9.23
C ARG A 522 33.09 11.75 8.08
N ALA A 523 33.98 12.66 7.65
CA ALA A 523 33.68 13.63 6.60
C ALA A 523 33.45 12.97 5.21
N VAL A 524 34.12 11.85 4.93
CA VAL A 524 33.96 11.11 3.67
C VAL A 524 32.64 10.34 3.68
N LEU A 525 32.31 9.68 4.78
CA LEU A 525 31.06 8.96 4.96
C LEU A 525 29.85 9.89 4.92
N GLU A 526 29.89 11.02 5.64
CA GLU A 526 28.82 12.04 5.59
C GLU A 526 28.60 12.56 4.16
N LYS A 527 29.68 12.75 3.38
CA LYS A 527 29.58 13.21 1.99
C LYS A 527 29.01 12.15 1.05
N GLN A 528 29.36 10.87 1.23
CA GLN A 528 28.83 9.76 0.44
C GLN A 528 27.36 9.50 0.76
N ILE A 529 27.02 9.44 2.04
CA ILE A 529 25.63 9.31 2.53
C ILE A 529 24.79 10.46 1.99
N TYR A 530 25.27 11.70 2.08
CA TYR A 530 24.58 12.86 1.54
C TYR A 530 24.30 12.74 0.03
N ARG A 531 25.28 12.26 -0.75
CA ARG A 531 25.11 12.04 -2.21
C ARG A 531 24.09 10.95 -2.50
N PHE A 532 24.17 9.82 -1.80
CA PHE A 532 23.23 8.72 -1.94
C PHE A 532 21.81 9.19 -1.61
N LEU A 533 21.65 9.91 -0.50
CA LEU A 533 20.36 10.41 -0.03
C LEU A 533 19.75 11.45 -0.98
N ILE A 534 20.57 12.27 -1.65
CA ILE A 534 20.08 13.16 -2.72
C ILE A 534 19.54 12.35 -3.90
N TRP A 535 20.27 11.35 -4.37
CA TRP A 535 19.81 10.52 -5.49
C TRP A 535 18.51 9.79 -5.15
N LEU A 536 18.45 9.21 -3.96
CA LEU A 536 17.23 8.60 -3.43
C LEU A 536 16.07 9.62 -3.37
N ALA A 537 16.33 10.84 -2.89
CA ALA A 537 15.35 11.91 -2.86
C ALA A 537 14.83 12.31 -4.25
N VAL A 538 15.71 12.38 -5.26
CA VAL A 538 15.32 12.68 -6.65
C VAL A 538 14.46 11.56 -7.23
N VAL A 539 14.87 10.30 -7.03
CA VAL A 539 14.10 9.13 -7.47
C VAL A 539 12.73 9.08 -6.81
N ILE A 540 12.66 9.32 -5.49
CA ILE A 540 11.40 9.39 -4.75
C ILE A 540 10.52 10.53 -5.28
N LEU A 541 11.09 11.71 -5.56
CA LEU A 541 10.35 12.85 -6.11
C LEU A 541 9.74 12.51 -7.47
N ILE A 542 10.52 11.94 -8.38
CA ILE A 542 10.06 11.53 -9.72
C ILE A 542 8.95 10.49 -9.59
N SER A 543 9.17 9.45 -8.77
CA SER A 543 8.17 8.40 -8.54
C SER A 543 6.87 8.94 -7.95
N ARG A 544 6.94 9.80 -6.93
CA ARG A 544 5.77 10.46 -6.32
C ARG A 544 5.06 11.38 -7.30
N TYR A 545 5.79 12.14 -8.11
CA TYR A 545 5.21 13.05 -9.10
C TYR A 545 4.50 12.31 -10.24
N LEU A 546 5.11 11.23 -10.76
CA LEU A 546 4.45 10.35 -11.73
C LEU A 546 3.21 9.69 -11.10
N GLY A 547 3.26 9.33 -9.81
CA GLY A 547 2.12 8.77 -9.10
C GLY A 547 0.98 9.77 -8.94
N TYR A 548 1.32 11.01 -8.57
CA TYR A 548 0.37 12.11 -8.43
C TYR A 548 -0.31 12.46 -9.75
N THR A 549 0.42 12.39 -10.86
CA THR A 549 -0.15 12.67 -12.20
C THR A 549 -0.85 11.44 -12.81
N GLY A 550 -0.77 10.27 -12.17
CA GLY A 550 -1.27 9.02 -12.71
C GLY A 550 -0.49 8.49 -13.92
N LEU A 551 0.73 8.99 -14.18
CA LEU A 551 1.54 8.64 -15.35
C LEU A 551 2.55 7.51 -15.10
N ILE A 552 2.55 6.87 -13.92
CA ILE A 552 3.49 5.76 -13.62
C ILE A 552 3.39 4.63 -14.65
N LYS A 553 2.18 4.12 -14.91
CA LYS A 553 1.96 2.98 -15.81
C LYS A 553 2.44 3.25 -17.24
N PRO A 554 2.03 4.34 -17.92
CA PRO A 554 2.46 4.59 -19.30
C PRO A 554 3.98 4.78 -19.40
N VAL A 555 4.62 5.44 -18.43
CA VAL A 555 6.08 5.58 -18.41
C VAL A 555 6.78 4.24 -18.21
N MET A 556 6.25 3.39 -17.33
CA MET A 556 6.79 2.05 -17.12
C MET A 556 6.63 1.15 -18.36
N GLU A 557 5.50 1.22 -19.07
CA GLU A 557 5.28 0.48 -20.31
C GLU A 557 6.25 0.93 -21.40
N MET A 558 6.42 2.23 -21.60
CA MET A 558 7.46 2.75 -22.51
C MET A 558 8.85 2.25 -22.13
N GLY A 559 9.20 2.27 -20.84
CA GLY A 559 10.49 1.77 -20.35
C GLY A 559 10.71 0.29 -20.63
N LYS A 560 9.67 -0.54 -20.48
CA LYS A 560 9.71 -1.97 -20.84
C LYS A 560 9.89 -2.17 -22.34
N THR A 561 9.24 -1.37 -23.17
CA THR A 561 9.41 -1.41 -24.63
C THR A 561 10.85 -1.06 -25.02
N PHE A 562 11.46 -0.05 -24.39
CA PHE A 562 12.87 0.29 -24.65
C PHE A 562 13.86 -0.77 -24.16
N LEU A 563 13.56 -1.50 -23.08
CA LEU A 563 14.41 -2.57 -22.55
C LEU A 563 14.27 -3.90 -23.30
N HIS A 564 13.19 -4.11 -24.03
CA HIS A 564 13.01 -5.27 -24.93
C HIS A 564 13.50 -5.00 -26.36
N ILE A 565 13.96 -3.78 -26.65
CA ILE A 565 14.68 -3.42 -27.88
C ILE A 565 16.17 -3.35 -27.52
N GLU A 566 16.77 -4.50 -27.23
CA GLU A 566 18.22 -4.77 -27.32
C GLU A 566 18.46 -6.24 -27.66
#